data_AF-G6E7G9-F1
#
_entry.id   AF-G6E7G9-F1
#
_cell.length_a   1.000
_cell.length_b   1.000
_cell.length_c   1.000
_cell.angle_alpha   90.00
_cell.angle_beta   90.00
_cell.angle_gamma   90.00
#
_symmetry.space_group_name_H-M   'P 1'
#
loop_
_entity.id
_entity.type
_entity.pdbx_description
1 polymer ?
#
loop_
_entity_poly.entity_id
_entity_poly.type
_entity_poly.pdbx_seq_one_letter_code
_entity_poly.pdbx_strand_id
1 'polypeptide(L)' 'MVENLIIDIREWLGAPGNSKAKLARLTGLHRNTLLGCDRDDWNPTLDVLRKIEPHVRNASDTKAAA' A
#
# COMPACT_ATOMS: atom_id res chain seq x y z
N MET A 1 -12.97 3.86 9.47
CA MET A 1 -13.09 2.39 9.28
C MET A 1 -11.86 1.94 8.50
N VAL A 2 -10.87 1.38 9.20
CA VAL A 2 -9.58 0.89 8.65
C VAL A 2 -9.76 -0.54 8.12
N GLU A 3 -10.90 -0.83 7.48
CA GLU A 3 -11.35 -2.21 7.33
C GLU A 3 -10.74 -2.95 6.14
N ASN A 4 -9.94 -2.30 5.28
CA ASN A 4 -9.17 -3.06 4.30
C ASN A 4 -7.96 -2.35 3.64
N LEU A 5 -7.19 -1.60 4.43
CA LEU A 5 -5.99 -0.92 3.90
C LEU A 5 -5.01 -1.90 3.22
N ILE A 6 -4.92 -3.15 3.67
CA ILE A 6 -4.10 -4.18 3.03
C ILE A 6 -4.61 -4.50 1.60
N ILE A 7 -5.93 -4.55 1.40
CA ILE A 7 -6.51 -4.73 0.06
C ILE A 7 -6.23 -3.51 -0.80
N ASP A 8 -6.43 -2.29 -0.29
CA ASP A 8 -6.13 -1.07 -1.04
C ASP A 8 -4.66 -1.03 -1.49
N ILE A 9 -3.72 -1.46 -0.62
CA ILE A 9 -2.30 -1.57 -0.94
C ILE A 9 -2.07 -2.55 -2.09
N ARG A 10 -2.71 -3.72 -2.05
CA ARG A 10 -2.58 -4.75 -3.07
C ARG A 10 -3.18 -4.29 -4.41
N GLU A 11 -4.33 -3.64 -4.39
CA GLU A 11 -4.94 -3.04 -5.57
C GLU A 11 -4.07 -1.94 -6.17
N TRP A 12 -3.50 -1.08 -5.32
CA TRP A 12 -2.57 -0.03 -5.74
C TRP A 12 -1.34 -0.62 -6.42
N LEU A 13 -0.79 -1.72 -5.88
CA LEU A 13 0.35 -2.44 -6.47
C LEU A 13 0.00 -3.16 -7.77
N GLY A 14 -1.26 -3.56 -7.94
CA GLY A 14 -1.79 -4.15 -9.17
C GLY A 14 -1.98 -3.13 -10.31
N ALA A 15 -2.00 -1.84 -10.01
CA ALA A 15 -2.17 -0.79 -11.03
C ALA A 15 -0.88 -0.60 -11.88
N PRO A 16 -1.02 -0.36 -13.20
CA PRO A 16 0.14 -0.15 -14.08
C PRO A 16 0.94 1.08 -13.64
N GLY A 17 2.27 0.94 -13.54
CA GLY A 17 3.17 2.02 -13.11
C GLY A 17 3.31 2.17 -11.60
N ASN A 18 2.66 1.29 -10.81
CA ASN A 18 2.90 1.16 -9.38
C ASN A 18 3.76 -0.07 -9.08
N SER A 19 4.55 0.02 -8.01
CA SER A 19 5.45 -1.06 -7.59
C SER A 19 5.81 -0.92 -6.12
N LYS A 20 6.21 -2.04 -5.52
CA LYS A 20 6.68 -2.08 -4.12
C LYS A 20 7.85 -1.13 -3.89
N ALA A 21 8.75 -1.01 -4.87
CA ALA A 21 9.91 -0.12 -4.79
C ALA A 21 9.48 1.36 -4.82
N LYS A 22 8.45 1.70 -5.61
CA LYS A 22 7.87 3.05 -5.63
C LYS A 22 7.20 3.37 -4.30
N LEU A 23 6.41 2.44 -3.75
CA LEU A 23 5.77 2.61 -2.46
C LEU A 23 6.79 2.76 -1.31
N ALA A 24 7.85 1.93 -1.30
CA ALA A 24 8.95 2.02 -0.35
C ALA A 24 9.61 3.41 -0.36
N ARG A 25 9.84 3.95 -1.57
CA ARG A 25 10.43 5.29 -1.75
C ARG A 25 9.51 6.41 -1.27
N LEU A 26 8.22 6.32 -1.58
CA LEU A 26 7.24 7.33 -1.18
C LEU A 26 7.05 7.37 0.35
N THR A 27 7.10 6.21 0.99
CA THR A 27 6.85 6.04 2.44
C THR A 27 8.11 6.10 3.29
N GLY A 28 9.29 6.04 2.66
CA GLY A 28 10.57 5.89 3.36
C GLY A 28 10.74 4.54 4.07
N LEU A 29 9.90 3.54 3.76
CA LEU A 29 9.96 2.23 4.38
C LEU A 29 11.08 1.37 3.77
N HIS A 30 11.65 0.49 4.60
CA HIS A 30 12.64 -0.46 4.13
C HIS A 30 11.99 -1.45 3.15
N ARG A 31 12.72 -1.80 2.08
CA ARG A 31 12.27 -2.74 1.04
C ARG A 31 11.72 -4.04 1.62
N ASN A 32 12.36 -4.55 2.68
CA ASN A 32 11.99 -5.81 3.31
C ASN A 32 10.59 -5.79 3.93
N THR A 33 10.12 -4.64 4.39
CA THR A 33 8.78 -4.48 4.99
C THR A 33 7.68 -4.71 3.95
N LEU A 34 7.91 -4.28 2.71
CA LEU A 34 6.95 -4.39 1.60
C LEU A 34 7.12 -5.67 0.78
N LEU A 35 8.17 -6.45 0.97
CA LEU A 35 8.32 -7.73 0.26
C LEU A 35 7.14 -8.67 0.54
N GLY A 36 6.69 -8.68 1.80
CA GLY A 36 5.58 -9.52 2.26
C GLY A 36 4.20 -9.09 1.77
N CYS A 37 3.98 -7.89 1.23
CA CYS A 37 2.62 -7.35 1.04
C CYS A 37 1.68 -8.16 0.14
N ASP A 38 2.21 -9.00 -0.74
CA ASP A 38 1.43 -9.87 -1.62
C ASP A 38 1.07 -11.20 -0.94
N ARG A 39 1.64 -11.50 0.21
CA ARG A 39 1.38 -12.71 0.97
C ARG A 39 0.28 -12.46 1.98
N ASP A 40 -0.58 -13.46 2.20
CA ASP A 40 -1.69 -13.38 3.16
C ASP A 40 -1.24 -13.44 4.62
N ASP A 41 -0.02 -13.94 4.88
CA ASP A 41 0.64 -13.92 6.19
C ASP A 41 1.36 -12.60 6.50
N TRP A 42 1.22 -11.60 5.64
CA TRP A 42 1.83 -10.30 5.86
C TRP A 42 1.18 -9.58 7.03
N ASN A 43 1.95 -9.45 8.11
CA ASN A 43 1.53 -8.78 9.33
C ASN A 43 2.35 -7.50 9.56
N PRO A 44 2.08 -6.41 8.80
CA PRO A 44 2.75 -5.14 9.01
C PRO A 44 2.33 -4.52 10.35
N THR A 45 3.23 -3.76 10.95
CA THR A 45 2.90 -3.00 12.17
C THR A 45 1.97 -1.83 11.84
N LEU A 46 1.24 -1.33 12.86
CA LEU A 46 0.36 -0.17 12.70
C LEU A 46 1.11 1.07 12.19
N ASP A 47 2.38 1.25 12.57
CA ASP A 47 3.22 2.36 12.10
C ASP A 47 3.46 2.30 10.58
N VAL A 48 3.71 1.09 10.06
CA VAL A 48 3.87 0.83 8.63
C VAL A 48 2.58 1.17 7.88
N LEU A 49 1.44 0.71 8.41
CA LEU A 49 0.13 0.99 7.82
C LEU A 49 -0.16 2.50 7.76
N ARG A 50 0.07 3.22 8.86
CA ARG A 50 -0.12 4.69 8.92
C ARG A 50 0.74 5.45 7.92
N LYS A 51 1.96 4.98 7.66
CA LYS A 51 2.85 5.59 6.65
C LYS A 51 2.37 5.33 5.22
N ILE A 52 1.80 4.16 4.97
CA ILE A 52 1.34 3.76 3.62
C ILE A 52 -0.02 4.38 3.27
N GLU A 53 -0.94 4.45 4.25
CA GLU A 53 -2.31 4.95 4.10
C GLU A 53 -2.45 6.23 3.26
N PRO A 54 -1.71 7.34 3.50
CA PRO A 54 -1.88 8.58 2.75
C PRO A 54 -1.48 8.48 1.27
N HIS A 55 -0.63 7.52 0.90
CA HIS A 55 -0.18 7.35 -0.49
C HIS A 55 -1.09 6.44 -1.30
N VAL A 56 -1.82 5.56 -0.61
CA VAL A 56 -2.74 4.60 -1.23
C VAL A 56 -4.13 5.20 -1.35
N ARG A 57 -4.66 5.84 -0.29
CA ARG A 57 -6.00 6.45 -0.34
C ARG A 57 -6.13 7.58 -1.36
N ASN A 58 -5.11 8.42 -1.51
CA ASN A 58 -5.11 9.48 -2.53
C ASN A 58 -5.11 8.93 -3.97
N ALA A 59 -4.63 7.71 -4.17
CA ALA A 59 -4.58 7.08 -5.49
C ALA A 59 -5.87 6.29 -5.81
N SER A 60 -6.52 5.69 -4.81
CA SER A 60 -7.79 4.96 -5.00
C SER A 60 -8.98 5.89 -5.24
N ASP A 61 -8.99 7.11 -4.71
CA ASP A 61 -10.07 8.09 -4.95
C ASP A 61 -10.26 8.43 -6.44
N THR A 62 -9.16 8.38 -7.22
CA THR A 62 -9.18 8.55 -8.68
C THR A 62 -10.01 7.48 -9.41
N LYS A 63 -10.18 6.29 -8.83
CA LYS A 63 -10.89 5.17 -9.50
C LYS A 63 -12.40 5.13 -9.21
N ALA A 64 -12.89 5.94 -8.28
CA ALA A 64 -14.32 5.99 -7.91
C ALA A 64 -15.14 7.01 -8.72
N ALA A 65 -14.50 7.77 -9.63
CA ALA A 65 -15.14 8.85 -10.40
C ALA A 65 -15.33 8.54 -11.90
N ALA A 66 -15.21 7.27 -12.33
CA ALA A 66 -15.35 6.86 -13.74
C ALA A 66 -16.41 5.78 -13.92
#